data_AF-A0A9D6KZA5-F1
#
_entry.id   AF-A0A9D6KZA5-F1
#
_cell.length_a   1.000
_cell.length_b   1.000
_cell.length_c   1.000
_cell.angle_alpha   90.00
_cell.angle_beta   90.00
_cell.angle_gamma   90.00
#
_symmetry.space_group_name_H-M   'P 1'
#
loop_
_entity.id
_entity.type
_entity.pdbx_description
1 polymer ?
#
loop_
_entity_poly.entity_id
_entity_poly.type
_entity_poly.pdbx_seq_one_letter_code
_entity_poly.pdbx_strand_id
1 'polypeptide(L)' 'MTTPTMAELATKGESPEVLFWVGCAGSFDDRAKRVTKA' A
#
# COMPACT_ATOMS: atom_id res chain seq x y z
N MET A 1 9.86 7.98 3.73
CA MET A 1 8.59 7.73 4.44
C MET A 1 8.23 6.29 4.16
N THR A 2 8.11 5.45 5.18
CA THR A 2 7.86 4.00 5.00
C THR A 2 6.40 3.74 5.35
N THR A 3 5.58 3.38 4.36
CA THR A 3 4.17 3.04 4.57
C THR A 3 4.07 1.55 4.96
N PRO A 4 3.50 1.20 6.13
CA PRO A 4 3.40 -0.18 6.58
C PRO A 4 2.39 -0.97 5.75
N THR A 5 2.64 -2.28 5.61
CA THR A 5 1.71 -3.15 4.89
C THR A 5 0.56 -3.61 5.78
N MET A 6 -0.55 -4.04 5.17
CA MET A 6 -1.67 -4.63 5.91
C MET A 6 -1.26 -5.84 6.76
N ALA A 7 -0.28 -6.62 6.29
CA ALA A 7 0.22 -7.77 7.04
C ALA A 7 0.94 -7.35 8.33
N GLU A 8 1.72 -6.26 8.28
CA GLU A 8 2.42 -5.72 9.44
C GLU A 8 1.45 -5.13 10.47
N LEU A 9 0.42 -4.41 10.01
CA LEU A 9 -0.61 -3.85 10.89
C LEU A 9 -1.45 -4.95 11.55
N ALA A 10 -1.84 -5.98 10.79
CA ALA A 10 -2.54 -7.15 11.33
C ALA A 10 -1.71 -7.87 12.40
N THR A 11 -0.38 -7.98 12.20
CA THR A 11 0.53 -8.59 13.18
C THR A 11 0.62 -7.76 14.47
N LYS A 12 0.49 -6.44 14.37
CA LYS A 12 0.48 -5.52 15.52
C LYS A 12 -0.89 -5.40 16.21
N GLY A 13 -1.95 -5.95 15.61
CA GLY A 13 -3.32 -5.77 16.09
C GLY A 13 -3.86 -4.35 15.88
N GLU A 14 -3.21 -3.56 15.02
CA GLU A 14 -3.60 -2.18 14.71
C GLU A 14 -4.48 -2.17 13.46
N SER A 15 -5.61 -1.45 13.52
CA SER A 15 -6.46 -1.22 12.35
C SER A 15 -6.09 0.12 11.70
N PRO A 16 -5.79 0.17 10.39
CA PRO A 16 -5.52 1.44 9.72
C PRO A 16 -6.77 2.32 9.66
N GLU A 17 -6.58 3.62 9.81
CA GLU A 17 -7.63 4.62 9.58
C GLU A 17 -7.97 4.77 8.08
N VAL A 18 -6.94 4.60 7.22
CA VAL A 18 -7.07 4.67 5.76
C VAL A 18 -6.31 3.51 5.12
N LEU A 19 -6.99 2.74 4.27
CA LEU A 19 -6.41 1.66 3.50
C LEU A 19 -6.26 2.07 2.02
N PHE A 20 -5.01 2.11 1.55
CA PHE A 20 -4.71 2.31 0.14
C PHE A 20 -4.50 0.98 -0.57
N TRP A 21 -5.35 0.67 -1.55
CA TRP A 21 -5.26 -0.57 -2.33
C TRP A 21 -4.78 -0.30 -3.75
N VAL A 22 -3.84 -1.11 -4.22
CA VAL A 22 -3.23 -0.96 -5.54
C VAL A 22 -3.41 -2.27 -6.32
N GLY A 23 -3.98 -2.18 -7.51
CA GLY A 23 -4.08 -3.31 -8.44
C GLY A 23 -2.76 -3.65 -9.13
N CYS A 24 -2.71 -4.77 -9.86
CA CYS A 24 -1.51 -5.30 -10.50
C CYS A 24 -0.72 -4.25 -11.31
N ALA A 25 -1.38 -3.43 -12.13
CA ALA A 25 -0.71 -2.39 -12.91
C ALA A 25 0.02 -1.37 -12.02
N GLY A 26 -0.61 -0.86 -10.97
CA GLY A 26 0.02 0.09 -10.06
C GLY A 26 1.14 -0.51 -9.20
N SER A 27 1.18 -1.83 -9.05
CA SER A 27 2.22 -2.55 -8.29
C SER A 27 3.44 -2.92 -9.13
N PHE A 28 3.29 -3.13 -10.45
CA PHE A 28 4.35 -3.68 -11.29
C PHE A 28 4.75 -2.81 -12.47
N ASP A 29 3.82 -2.05 -13.06
CA ASP A 29 4.11 -1.17 -14.20
C ASP A 29 4.73 0.16 -13.72
N ASP A 30 5.95 0.46 -14.14
CA ASP A 30 6.68 1.66 -13.70
C ASP A 30 6.06 2.99 -14.17
N ARG A 31 5.18 2.97 -15.18
CA ARG A 31 4.38 4.14 -15.57
C ARG A 31 3.24 4.34 -14.58
N ALA A 32 2.54 3.28 -14.21
CA ALA A 32 1.44 3.33 -13.24
C ALA A 32 1.93 3.56 -11.80
N LYS A 33 3.09 3.04 -11.41
CA LYS A 33 3.73 3.33 -10.11
C LYS A 33 4.00 4.82 -9.90
N ARG A 34 4.35 5.56 -10.96
CA ARG A 34 4.66 7.01 -10.86
C ARG A 34 3.45 7.86 -10.46
N VAL A 35 2.25 7.42 -10.83
CA VAL A 35 0.99 8.09 -10.46
C VAL A 35 0.37 7.50 -9.18
N THR A 36 0.68 6.25 -8.86
CA THR A 36 0.24 5.57 -7.65
C THR A 36 1.09 6.02 -6.47
N LYS A 37 0.56 6.91 -5.62
CA LYS A 37 1.25 7.40 -4.42
C LYS A 37 0.54 6.89 -3.17
N ALA A 38 1.27 6.12 -2.37
CA ALA A 38 0.91 5.55 -1.06
C ALA A 38 1.89 6.02 0.01
#